data_AF-A0A9P3K1Y7-F1
#
_entry.id   AF-A0A9P3K1Y7-F1
#
_cell.length_a   1.000
_cell.length_b   1.000
_cell.length_c   1.000
_cell.angle_alpha   90.00
_cell.angle_beta   90.00
_cell.angle_gamma   90.00
#
_symmetry.space_group_name_H-M   'P 1'
#
loop_
_entity.id
_entity.type
_entity.pdbx_description
1 polymer ?
#
loop_
_entity_poly.entity_id
_entity_poly.type
_entity_poly.pdbx_seq_one_letter_code
_entity_poly.pdbx_strand_id
1 'polypeptide(L)'
;MKISSEYDSEEKVFMNKASVRLFDGLAKVKASCQTTLGGQWCYPLVSLVTKHLTVDYDVDGKNALVGVNADVGNHSVAYRRDMQAQRSSVSTVFRNEDSSRSAEFILDSEAGKYIPSTLAKATLLFPRGDLRFVDDSCEYEESKGLSGSLSANVLKGLAMASFSQGDAAINLRYHFKNDIITVAPSISWPSNHMHLTFKRRFNDHHKVSMAYEVQQLNYSAVYKYKPRDDVKGKLGYDKAAGLAWGSVWLGNESEGCSGALYKSKAQLMVQVPQNEGLKGLAVMFKIKKRVDIL
;
A
#
# COMPACT_ATOMS: atom_id res chain seq x y z
N MET A 1 20.54 -6.41 12.10
CA MET A 1 19.77 -5.14 12.27
C MET A 1 19.44 -4.49 10.92
N LYS A 2 18.33 -3.76 10.77
CA LYS A 2 17.94 -3.05 9.54
C LYS A 2 17.74 -1.57 9.79
N ILE A 3 18.35 -0.72 8.97
CA ILE A 3 18.22 0.73 9.03
C ILE A 3 17.83 1.26 7.64
N SER A 4 16.92 2.21 7.59
CA SER A 4 16.60 2.95 6.36
C SER A 4 16.36 4.42 6.63
N SER A 5 16.77 5.25 5.69
CA SER A 5 16.50 6.69 5.67
C SER A 5 15.94 7.07 4.31
N GLU A 6 14.92 7.90 4.30
CA GLU A 6 14.27 8.41 3.09
C GLU A 6 14.16 9.93 3.19
N TYR A 7 14.80 10.63 2.26
CA TYR A 7 14.67 12.08 2.14
C TYR A 7 13.57 12.44 1.16
N ASP A 8 12.75 13.41 1.54
CA ASP A 8 11.74 14.02 0.69
C ASP A 8 12.04 15.52 0.54
N SER A 9 12.36 15.97 -0.68
CA SER A 9 12.71 17.37 -0.94
C SER A 9 11.51 18.33 -0.85
N GLU A 10 10.29 17.80 -1.04
CA GLU A 10 9.06 18.58 -0.99
C GLU A 10 8.75 18.99 0.46
N GLU A 11 8.65 17.99 1.32
CA GLU A 11 8.43 18.17 2.77
C GLU A 11 9.70 18.65 3.51
N LYS A 12 10.87 18.54 2.88
CA LYS A 12 12.18 18.87 3.47
C LYS A 12 12.46 18.11 4.78
N VAL A 13 12.08 16.84 4.82
CA VAL A 13 12.28 15.95 5.98
C VAL A 13 12.94 14.63 5.60
N PHE A 14 13.61 14.03 6.57
CA PHE A 14 14.09 12.66 6.53
C PHE A 14 13.16 11.76 7.34
N MET A 15 12.66 10.70 6.71
CA MET A 15 11.98 9.60 7.39
C MET A 15 13.00 8.51 7.73
N ASN A 16 13.28 8.32 9.01
CA ASN A 16 14.25 7.36 9.51
C ASN A 16 13.54 6.17 10.16
N LYS A 17 13.99 4.96 9.84
CA LYS A 17 13.44 3.72 10.42
C LYS A 17 14.58 2.77 10.77
N ALA A 18 14.54 2.22 11.97
CA ALA A 18 15.41 1.14 12.42
C ALA A 18 14.57 -0.05 12.89
N SER A 19 15.07 -1.26 12.70
CA SER A 19 14.46 -2.44 13.29
C SER A 19 15.47 -3.55 13.53
N VAL A 20 15.26 -4.31 14.61
CA VAL A 20 16.11 -5.43 14.98
C VAL A 20 15.22 -6.62 15.35
N ARG A 21 15.59 -7.81 14.89
CA ARG A 21 14.99 -9.07 15.35
C ARG A 21 15.80 -9.56 16.55
N LEU A 22 15.12 -9.98 17.59
CA LEU A 22 15.69 -10.50 18.83
C LEU A 22 15.25 -11.96 18.99
N PHE A 23 16.01 -12.72 19.78
CA PHE A 23 15.68 -14.11 20.15
C PHE A 23 15.34 -14.98 18.93
N ASP A 24 16.25 -15.06 17.96
CA ASP A 24 16.07 -15.81 16.70
C ASP A 24 14.78 -15.48 15.93
N GLY A 25 14.30 -14.25 16.06
CA GLY A 25 13.13 -13.75 15.35
C GLY A 25 11.81 -13.91 16.09
N LEU A 26 11.81 -14.37 17.35
CA LEU A 26 10.60 -14.41 18.19
C LEU A 26 10.07 -13.03 18.52
N ALA A 27 10.94 -12.02 18.56
CA ALA A 27 10.58 -10.62 18.76
C ALA A 27 11.24 -9.71 17.73
N LYS A 28 10.61 -8.56 17.48
CA LYS A 28 11.14 -7.51 16.64
C LYS A 28 10.88 -6.16 17.29
N VAL A 29 11.96 -5.40 17.51
CA VAL A 29 11.87 -4.00 17.92
C VAL A 29 11.98 -3.13 16.67
N LYS A 30 11.13 -2.11 16.56
CA LYS A 30 11.17 -1.10 15.51
C LYS A 30 11.25 0.28 16.16
N ALA A 31 11.93 1.20 15.50
CA ALA A 31 11.89 2.61 15.82
C ALA A 31 11.73 3.39 14.52
N SER A 32 10.97 4.46 14.55
CA SER A 32 10.91 5.43 13.44
C SER A 32 10.77 6.84 13.96
N CYS A 33 11.31 7.79 13.22
CA CYS A 33 11.15 9.21 13.48
C CYS A 33 11.28 9.98 12.16
N GLN A 34 10.80 11.21 12.18
CA GLN A 34 11.13 12.21 11.17
C GLN A 34 12.25 13.10 11.69
N THR A 35 13.07 13.61 10.78
CA THR A 35 14.11 14.59 11.10
C THR A 35 14.06 15.74 10.10
N THR A 36 13.94 16.97 10.60
CA THR A 36 13.95 18.17 9.74
C THR A 36 15.37 18.46 9.24
N LEU A 37 15.52 19.34 8.24
CA LEU A 37 16.84 19.81 7.80
C LEU A 37 17.67 20.46 8.92
N GLY A 38 17.02 21.02 9.94
CA GLY A 38 17.68 21.58 11.12
C GLY A 38 18.13 20.55 12.16
N GLY A 39 17.91 19.25 11.90
CA GLY A 39 18.30 18.16 12.80
C GLY A 39 17.31 17.88 13.94
N GLN A 40 16.16 18.56 13.98
CA GLN A 40 15.13 18.31 15.00
C GLN A 40 14.40 17.00 14.71
N TRP A 41 14.14 16.21 15.76
CA TRP A 41 13.42 14.94 15.66
C TRP A 41 11.93 15.18 15.91
N CYS A 42 11.08 14.55 15.11
CA CYS A 42 9.63 14.68 15.19
C CYS A 42 8.98 13.30 15.09
N TYR A 43 7.85 13.11 15.77
CA TYR A 43 7.03 11.90 15.72
C TYR A 43 7.82 10.60 15.98
N PRO A 44 8.55 10.46 17.11
CA PRO A 44 9.22 9.23 17.45
C PRO A 44 8.21 8.15 17.80
N LEU A 45 8.28 7.02 17.09
CA LEU A 45 7.47 5.84 17.32
C LEU A 45 8.39 4.66 17.63
N VAL A 46 8.09 3.92 18.70
CA VAL A 46 8.81 2.70 19.09
C VAL A 46 7.82 1.55 19.14
N SER A 47 8.16 0.42 18.52
CA SER A 47 7.30 -0.76 18.48
C SER A 47 8.01 -2.01 18.98
N LEU A 48 7.31 -2.82 19.77
CA LEU A 48 7.64 -4.21 20.05
C LEU A 48 6.63 -5.11 19.35
N VAL A 49 7.12 -6.05 18.54
CA VAL A 49 6.28 -6.99 17.78
C VAL A 49 6.75 -8.40 18.04
N THR A 50 5.87 -9.24 18.55
CA THR A 50 6.04 -10.69 18.70
C THR A 50 4.92 -11.41 17.95
N LYS A 51 4.89 -12.75 18.02
CA LYS A 51 3.77 -13.53 17.48
C LYS A 51 2.44 -13.18 18.16
N HIS A 52 2.45 -12.95 19.47
CA HIS A 52 1.23 -12.85 20.28
C HIS A 52 0.96 -11.46 20.85
N LEU A 53 1.94 -10.57 20.82
CA LEU A 53 1.87 -9.23 21.41
C LEU A 53 2.47 -8.20 20.45
N THR A 54 1.77 -7.10 20.26
CA THR A 54 2.24 -5.89 19.58
C THR A 54 2.05 -4.71 20.50
N VAL A 55 3.06 -3.85 20.61
CA VAL A 55 2.96 -2.56 21.29
C VAL A 55 3.55 -1.53 20.37
N ASP A 56 2.77 -0.55 19.96
CA ASP A 56 3.23 0.64 19.23
C ASP A 56 3.10 1.84 20.18
N TYR A 57 4.23 2.47 20.52
CA TYR A 57 4.30 3.59 21.44
C TYR A 57 4.68 4.87 20.73
N ASP A 58 3.76 5.84 20.74
CA ASP A 58 4.02 7.22 20.31
C ASP A 58 4.63 7.99 21.49
N VAL A 59 5.90 8.37 21.32
CA VAL A 59 6.69 9.04 22.37
C VAL A 59 6.20 10.46 22.59
N ASP A 60 5.83 11.18 21.53
CA ASP A 60 5.37 12.57 21.63
C ASP A 60 3.94 12.61 22.19
N GLY A 61 3.05 11.76 21.66
CA GLY A 61 1.66 11.65 22.11
C GLY A 61 1.50 10.98 23.48
N LYS A 62 2.55 10.34 24.00
CA LYS A 62 2.53 9.50 25.21
C LYS A 62 1.41 8.45 25.17
N ASN A 63 1.12 7.94 23.98
CA ASN A 63 0.08 6.95 23.76
C ASN A 63 0.68 5.60 23.40
N ALA A 64 0.00 4.52 23.80
CA ALA A 64 0.34 3.17 23.40
C ALA A 64 -0.86 2.51 22.72
N LEU A 65 -0.64 1.93 21.55
CA LEU A 65 -1.54 0.97 20.94
C LEU A 65 -1.04 -0.44 21.27
N VAL A 66 -1.77 -1.15 22.14
CA VAL A 66 -1.43 -2.50 22.58
C VAL A 66 -2.31 -3.50 21.86
N GLY A 67 -1.74 -4.57 21.32
CA GLY A 67 -2.46 -5.62 20.63
C GLY A 67 -2.03 -7.01 21.05
N VAL A 68 -2.98 -7.93 21.11
CA VAL A 68 -2.76 -9.34 21.42
C VAL A 68 -3.32 -10.17 20.28
N ASN A 69 -2.56 -11.15 19.81
CA ASN A 69 -2.96 -12.05 18.72
C ASN A 69 -2.90 -13.51 19.16
N ALA A 70 -3.93 -14.27 18.86
CA ALA A 70 -4.00 -15.71 19.11
C ALA A 70 -4.59 -16.44 17.91
N ASP A 71 -4.00 -17.58 17.57
CA ASP A 71 -4.55 -18.51 16.59
C ASP A 71 -5.19 -19.68 17.34
N VAL A 72 -6.46 -19.97 17.07
CA VAL A 72 -7.26 -21.04 17.68
C VAL A 72 -7.87 -21.88 16.57
N GLY A 73 -7.26 -23.03 16.26
CA GLY A 73 -7.65 -23.86 15.13
C GLY A 73 -7.54 -23.09 13.80
N ASN A 74 -8.64 -23.01 13.04
CA ASN A 74 -8.70 -22.28 11.77
C ASN A 74 -9.13 -20.81 11.93
N HIS A 75 -9.01 -20.27 13.14
CA HIS A 75 -9.41 -18.92 13.49
C HIS A 75 -8.22 -18.11 14.00
N SER A 76 -8.08 -16.88 13.54
CA SER A 76 -7.14 -15.90 14.09
C SER A 76 -7.93 -14.80 14.80
N VAL A 77 -7.63 -14.55 16.07
CA VAL A 77 -8.26 -13.49 16.86
C VAL A 77 -7.19 -12.48 17.23
N ALA A 78 -7.48 -11.19 17.02
CA ALA A 78 -6.64 -10.10 17.47
C ALA A 78 -7.47 -9.10 18.27
N TYR A 79 -7.00 -8.77 19.47
CA TYR A 79 -7.48 -7.67 20.29
C TYR A 79 -6.52 -6.50 20.13
N ARG A 80 -7.02 -5.27 20.00
CA ARG A 80 -6.21 -4.05 20.07
C ARG A 80 -6.86 -3.03 20.98
N ARG A 81 -6.04 -2.21 21.62
CA ARG A 81 -6.50 -1.12 22.47
C ARG A 81 -5.60 0.10 22.38
N ASP A 82 -6.22 1.23 22.08
CA ASP A 82 -5.61 2.54 22.23
C ASP A 82 -5.76 2.98 23.69
N MET A 83 -4.62 3.18 24.36
CA MET A 83 -4.61 3.45 25.80
C MET A 83 -5.06 4.87 26.13
N GLN A 84 -4.82 5.85 25.26
CA GLN A 84 -5.21 7.24 25.46
C GLN A 84 -6.67 7.49 25.06
N ALA A 85 -7.09 7.02 23.88
CA ALA A 85 -8.47 7.14 23.41
C ALA A 85 -9.42 6.19 24.16
N GLN A 86 -8.88 5.22 24.91
CA GLN A 86 -9.62 4.18 25.63
C GLN A 86 -10.59 3.40 24.73
N ARG A 87 -10.24 3.24 23.44
CA ARG A 87 -11.00 2.46 22.47
C ARG A 87 -10.33 1.13 22.25
N SER A 88 -11.13 0.10 22.05
CA SER A 88 -10.66 -1.26 21.79
C SER A 88 -11.34 -1.83 20.56
N SER A 89 -10.63 -2.74 19.90
CA SER A 89 -11.14 -3.47 18.76
C SER A 89 -10.79 -4.95 18.85
N VAL A 90 -11.69 -5.80 18.36
CA VAL A 90 -11.48 -7.24 18.21
C VAL A 90 -11.70 -7.58 16.76
N SER A 91 -10.67 -8.11 16.10
CA SER A 91 -10.80 -8.72 14.78
C SER A 91 -10.75 -10.23 14.88
N THR A 92 -11.72 -10.91 14.28
CA THR A 92 -11.74 -12.37 14.16
C THR A 92 -11.76 -12.75 12.69
N VAL A 93 -10.80 -13.59 12.29
CA VAL A 93 -10.69 -14.13 10.93
C VAL A 93 -10.92 -15.63 10.97
N PHE A 94 -11.97 -16.08 10.29
CA PHE A 94 -12.29 -17.48 10.05
C PHE A 94 -11.75 -17.88 8.68
N ARG A 95 -10.95 -18.95 8.59
CA ARG A 95 -10.48 -19.47 7.31
C ARG A 95 -10.96 -20.91 7.10
N ASN A 96 -11.29 -21.24 5.86
CA ASN A 96 -11.45 -22.65 5.47
C ASN A 96 -10.07 -23.32 5.30
N GLU A 97 -10.02 -24.64 5.32
CA GLU A 97 -8.79 -25.44 5.20
C GLU A 97 -7.98 -25.09 3.93
N ASP A 98 -8.67 -24.89 2.82
CA ASP A 98 -8.07 -24.52 1.53
C ASP A 98 -7.79 -23.01 1.40
N SER A 99 -8.12 -22.21 2.42
CA SER A 99 -8.03 -20.74 2.44
C SER A 99 -8.72 -20.02 1.27
N SER A 100 -9.54 -20.73 0.49
CA SER A 100 -10.25 -20.15 -0.66
C SER A 100 -11.46 -19.31 -0.22
N ARG A 101 -11.87 -19.50 1.03
CA ARG A 101 -12.95 -18.79 1.71
C ARG A 101 -12.48 -18.31 3.07
N SER A 102 -12.84 -17.09 3.40
CA SER A 102 -12.63 -16.56 4.75
C SER A 102 -13.71 -15.54 5.12
N ALA A 103 -13.97 -15.42 6.41
CA ALA A 103 -14.79 -14.35 6.95
C ALA A 103 -13.96 -13.57 7.97
N GLU A 104 -13.91 -12.25 7.85
CA GLU A 104 -13.30 -11.34 8.81
C GLU A 104 -14.40 -10.46 9.42
N PHE A 105 -14.41 -10.35 10.73
CA PHE A 105 -15.28 -9.44 11.48
C PHE A 105 -14.42 -8.61 12.40
N ILE A 106 -14.64 -7.29 12.39
CA ILE A 106 -14.01 -6.35 13.31
C ILE A 106 -15.11 -5.68 14.12
N LEU A 107 -15.05 -5.87 15.42
CA LEU A 107 -15.87 -5.19 16.40
C LEU A 107 -15.05 -4.08 17.05
N ASP A 108 -15.63 -2.90 17.20
CA ASP A 108 -15.05 -1.78 17.92
C ASP A 108 -15.85 -1.47 19.20
N SER A 109 -15.18 -0.80 20.14
CA SER A 109 -15.78 -0.30 21.36
C SER A 109 -15.85 1.22 21.33
N GLU A 110 -16.86 1.77 22.00
CA GLU A 110 -16.85 3.17 22.39
C GLU A 110 -15.69 3.46 23.37
N ALA A 111 -15.34 4.74 23.52
CA ALA A 111 -14.31 5.18 24.46
C ALA A 111 -14.68 4.77 25.90
N GLY A 112 -13.71 4.21 26.63
CA GLY A 112 -13.86 3.76 28.01
C GLY A 112 -14.37 2.32 28.16
N LYS A 113 -14.89 1.70 27.10
CA LYS A 113 -15.33 0.29 27.12
C LYS A 113 -14.18 -0.64 26.74
N TYR A 114 -14.08 -1.76 27.47
CA TYR A 114 -13.06 -2.79 27.24
C TYR A 114 -13.50 -3.87 26.25
N ILE A 115 -14.81 -4.05 26.12
CA ILE A 115 -15.43 -5.11 25.33
C ILE A 115 -15.99 -4.45 24.07
N PRO A 116 -15.42 -4.75 22.89
CA PRO A 116 -15.98 -4.31 21.61
C PRO A 116 -17.33 -5.00 21.34
N SER A 117 -18.30 -4.21 20.90
CA SER A 117 -19.68 -4.67 20.67
C SER A 117 -20.28 -4.15 19.37
N THR A 118 -19.68 -3.14 18.76
CA THR A 118 -20.19 -2.49 17.55
C THR A 118 -19.50 -3.09 16.33
N LEU A 119 -20.24 -3.63 15.37
CA LEU A 119 -19.66 -4.16 14.14
C LEU A 119 -19.16 -3.01 13.27
N ALA A 120 -17.83 -2.86 13.19
CA ALA A 120 -17.20 -1.80 12.42
C ALA A 120 -16.86 -2.24 10.99
N LYS A 121 -16.49 -3.53 10.82
CA LYS A 121 -16.19 -4.10 9.50
C LYS A 121 -16.59 -5.57 9.44
N ALA A 122 -17.17 -5.98 8.32
CA ALA A 122 -17.31 -7.39 7.96
C ALA A 122 -16.75 -7.61 6.54
N THR A 123 -16.06 -8.72 6.30
CA THR A 123 -15.54 -9.08 4.99
C THR A 123 -15.71 -10.57 4.76
N LEU A 124 -16.37 -10.94 3.67
CA LEU A 124 -16.54 -12.31 3.22
C LEU A 124 -15.72 -12.46 1.94
N LEU A 125 -14.72 -13.33 1.97
CA LEU A 125 -13.93 -13.72 0.82
C LEU A 125 -14.41 -15.09 0.33
N PHE A 126 -14.56 -15.22 -0.98
CA PHE A 126 -14.88 -16.46 -1.67
C PHE A 126 -13.97 -16.62 -2.90
N PRO A 127 -13.89 -17.80 -3.53
CA PRO A 127 -12.82 -18.11 -4.49
C PRO A 127 -12.72 -17.18 -5.70
N ARG A 128 -13.77 -16.41 -5.98
CA ARG A 128 -13.87 -15.54 -7.14
C ARG A 128 -14.29 -14.12 -6.80
N GLY A 129 -14.29 -13.73 -5.54
CA GLY A 129 -14.73 -12.39 -5.18
C GLY A 129 -14.83 -12.18 -3.68
N ASP A 130 -15.38 -11.04 -3.33
CA ASP A 130 -15.53 -10.62 -1.95
C ASP A 130 -16.78 -9.76 -1.76
N LEU A 131 -17.23 -9.70 -0.51
CA LEU A 131 -18.23 -8.78 -0.05
C LEU A 131 -17.72 -8.12 1.23
N ARG A 132 -17.76 -6.80 1.29
CA ARG A 132 -17.21 -6.02 2.38
C ARG A 132 -18.22 -4.99 2.85
N PHE A 133 -18.44 -4.95 4.15
CA PHE A 133 -19.19 -3.91 4.83
C PHE A 133 -18.26 -3.14 5.76
N VAL A 134 -18.35 -1.81 5.72
CA VAL A 134 -17.63 -0.91 6.63
C VAL A 134 -18.62 0.10 7.18
N ASP A 135 -18.69 0.21 8.50
CA ASP A 135 -19.53 1.17 9.20
C ASP A 135 -18.76 2.44 9.58
N ASP A 136 -19.49 3.48 10.00
CA ASP A 136 -18.97 4.78 10.43
C ASP A 136 -18.00 4.69 11.61
N SER A 137 -18.09 3.63 12.41
CA SER A 137 -17.19 3.39 13.54
C SER A 137 -15.75 3.05 13.12
N CYS A 138 -15.54 2.64 11.87
CA CYS A 138 -14.22 2.27 11.36
C CYS A 138 -13.41 3.51 10.93
N GLU A 139 -12.56 4.03 11.83
CA GLU A 139 -11.74 5.24 11.57
C GLU A 139 -10.64 5.05 10.50
N TYR A 140 -10.36 3.81 10.10
CA TYR A 140 -9.23 3.48 9.22
C TYR A 140 -9.58 3.37 7.74
N GLU A 141 -10.86 3.55 7.37
CA GLU A 141 -11.38 3.30 6.03
C GLU A 141 -12.17 4.49 5.49
N GLU A 142 -11.81 4.95 4.29
CA GLU A 142 -12.50 6.06 3.62
C GLU A 142 -13.81 5.62 2.94
N SER A 143 -13.94 4.33 2.58
CA SER A 143 -15.11 3.80 1.88
C SER A 143 -16.12 3.16 2.83
N LYS A 144 -17.12 3.94 3.24
CA LYS A 144 -18.24 3.50 4.07
C LYS A 144 -19.30 2.76 3.26
N GLY A 145 -19.98 1.82 3.90
CA GLY A 145 -21.09 1.06 3.34
C GLY A 145 -20.69 -0.29 2.76
N LEU A 146 -21.58 -0.83 1.92
CA LEU A 146 -21.40 -2.13 1.28
C LEU A 146 -20.60 -2.01 -0.02
N SER A 147 -19.55 -2.81 -0.16
CA SER A 147 -18.78 -2.97 -1.38
C SER A 147 -18.57 -4.46 -1.67
N GLY A 148 -18.22 -4.77 -2.90
CA GLY A 148 -17.91 -6.15 -3.25
C GLY A 148 -17.34 -6.26 -4.64
N SER A 149 -16.72 -7.40 -4.91
CA SER A 149 -16.20 -7.74 -6.22
C SER A 149 -16.51 -9.18 -6.60
N LEU A 150 -16.63 -9.40 -7.90
CA LEU A 150 -16.74 -10.73 -8.49
C LEU A 150 -15.82 -10.78 -9.71
N SER A 151 -15.20 -11.94 -9.92
CA SER A 151 -14.29 -12.19 -11.02
C SER A 151 -14.57 -13.53 -11.68
N ALA A 152 -14.30 -13.61 -12.98
CA ALA A 152 -14.43 -14.85 -13.74
C ALA A 152 -13.41 -14.88 -14.86
N ASN A 153 -12.89 -16.07 -15.15
CA ASN A 153 -12.10 -16.28 -16.35
C ASN A 153 -13.02 -16.22 -17.56
N VAL A 154 -12.75 -15.31 -18.48
CA VAL A 154 -13.50 -15.12 -19.73
C VAL A 154 -12.46 -15.02 -20.84
N LEU A 155 -12.61 -15.83 -21.89
CA LEU A 155 -11.59 -16.01 -22.92
C LEU A 155 -10.23 -16.41 -22.29
N LYS A 156 -9.17 -15.65 -22.58
CA LYS A 156 -7.82 -15.84 -22.01
C LYS A 156 -7.48 -14.83 -20.91
N GLY A 157 -8.49 -14.15 -20.35
CA GLY A 157 -8.30 -13.11 -19.34
C GLY A 157 -9.29 -13.23 -18.18
N LEU A 158 -9.20 -12.27 -17.26
CA LEU A 158 -10.02 -12.17 -16.06
C LEU A 158 -10.99 -10.99 -16.20
N ALA A 159 -12.29 -11.27 -16.25
CA ALA A 159 -13.32 -10.27 -16.09
C ALA A 159 -13.58 -10.03 -14.61
N MET A 160 -13.77 -8.78 -14.21
CA MET A 160 -14.03 -8.35 -12.84
C MET A 160 -15.16 -7.32 -12.84
N ALA A 161 -16.08 -7.44 -11.91
CA ALA A 161 -17.08 -6.44 -11.59
C ALA A 161 -16.91 -6.07 -10.13
N SER A 162 -16.90 -4.78 -9.81
CA SER A 162 -16.83 -4.31 -8.43
C SER A 162 -17.75 -3.13 -8.22
N PHE A 163 -18.35 -3.03 -7.03
CA PHE A 163 -19.20 -1.92 -6.63
C PHE A 163 -18.81 -1.45 -5.24
N SER A 164 -19.16 -0.20 -4.94
CA SER A 164 -19.08 0.37 -3.60
C SER A 164 -20.31 1.23 -3.40
N GLN A 165 -21.03 1.11 -2.31
CA GLN A 165 -22.26 1.86 -2.07
C GLN A 165 -22.05 3.39 -2.12
N GLY A 166 -20.86 3.86 -1.72
CA GLY A 166 -20.49 5.28 -1.81
C GLY A 166 -20.27 5.77 -3.25
N ASP A 167 -19.87 4.88 -4.16
CA ASP A 167 -19.75 5.15 -5.59
C ASP A 167 -21.02 4.61 -6.26
N ALA A 168 -21.96 5.47 -6.65
CA ALA A 168 -23.16 5.07 -7.40
C ALA A 168 -22.87 4.47 -8.80
N ALA A 169 -21.68 3.90 -9.01
CA ALA A 169 -21.21 3.24 -10.21
C ALA A 169 -20.65 1.84 -9.93
N ILE A 170 -20.96 0.91 -10.84
CA ILE A 170 -20.33 -0.40 -10.93
C ILE A 170 -19.12 -0.30 -11.86
N ASN A 171 -17.96 -0.73 -11.40
CA ASN A 171 -16.74 -0.77 -12.20
C ASN A 171 -16.58 -2.15 -12.81
N LEU A 172 -16.59 -2.21 -14.14
CA LEU A 172 -16.33 -3.41 -14.92
C LEU A 172 -14.90 -3.33 -15.47
N ARG A 173 -14.10 -4.37 -15.28
CA ARG A 173 -12.71 -4.43 -15.75
C ARG A 173 -12.41 -5.78 -16.37
N TYR A 174 -11.70 -5.78 -17.48
CA TYR A 174 -11.10 -6.99 -18.04
C TYR A 174 -9.59 -6.91 -17.86
N HIS A 175 -8.93 -8.04 -17.63
CA HIS A 175 -7.48 -8.13 -17.52
C HIS A 175 -6.96 -9.31 -18.34
N PHE A 176 -6.29 -9.00 -19.44
CA PHE A 176 -5.52 -9.95 -20.22
C PHE A 176 -4.03 -9.70 -20.03
N LYS A 177 -3.26 -10.76 -19.80
CA LYS A 177 -1.81 -10.68 -19.64
C LYS A 177 -1.14 -11.94 -20.16
N ASN A 178 -0.09 -11.76 -20.96
CA ASN A 178 0.91 -12.78 -21.27
C ASN A 178 2.32 -12.20 -21.09
N ASP A 179 3.35 -12.89 -21.60
CA ASP A 179 4.75 -12.48 -21.43
C ASP A 179 5.13 -11.20 -22.17
N ILE A 180 4.38 -10.86 -23.22
CA ILE A 180 4.67 -9.74 -24.12
C ILE A 180 3.75 -8.56 -23.84
N ILE A 181 2.45 -8.80 -23.63
CA ILE A 181 1.43 -7.77 -23.58
C ILE A 181 0.54 -7.91 -22.35
N THR A 182 0.08 -6.77 -21.84
CA THR A 182 -1.00 -6.66 -20.87
C THR A 182 -2.00 -5.66 -21.40
N VAL A 183 -3.28 -6.03 -21.45
CA VAL A 183 -4.37 -5.15 -21.84
C VAL A 183 -5.43 -5.24 -20.76
N ALA A 184 -5.80 -4.11 -20.19
CA ALA A 184 -6.82 -4.06 -19.15
C ALA A 184 -7.76 -2.85 -19.35
N PRO A 185 -8.82 -3.00 -20.15
CA PRO A 185 -9.86 -1.99 -20.25
C PRO A 185 -10.77 -2.05 -19.01
N SER A 186 -11.33 -0.91 -18.64
CA SER A 186 -12.37 -0.80 -17.64
C SER A 186 -13.39 0.27 -18.02
N ILE A 187 -14.61 0.09 -17.56
CA ILE A 187 -15.71 1.02 -17.70
C ILE A 187 -16.48 1.13 -16.38
N SER A 188 -16.82 2.34 -15.98
CA SER A 188 -17.70 2.61 -14.86
C SER A 188 -19.14 2.79 -15.38
N TRP A 189 -20.10 2.05 -14.86
CA TRP A 189 -21.51 2.13 -15.24
C TRP A 189 -22.32 2.76 -14.09
N PRO A 190 -23.22 3.73 -14.32
CA PRO A 190 -23.75 4.15 -15.63
C PRO A 190 -23.01 5.31 -16.30
N SER A 191 -21.98 5.90 -15.68
CA SER A 191 -21.28 7.09 -16.22
C SER A 191 -20.57 6.85 -17.56
N ASN A 192 -20.33 5.59 -17.91
CA ASN A 192 -19.56 5.15 -19.06
C ASN A 192 -18.13 5.73 -19.10
N HIS A 193 -17.56 6.10 -17.96
CA HIS A 193 -16.16 6.51 -17.88
C HIS A 193 -15.26 5.31 -18.20
N MET A 194 -14.39 5.47 -19.20
CA MET A 194 -13.58 4.39 -19.75
C MET A 194 -12.10 4.65 -19.51
N HIS A 195 -11.42 3.61 -19.05
CA HIS A 195 -10.00 3.62 -18.82
C HIS A 195 -9.35 2.41 -19.48
N LEU A 196 -8.18 2.60 -20.09
CA LEU A 196 -7.43 1.54 -20.76
C LEU A 196 -6.01 1.53 -20.23
N THR A 197 -5.60 0.40 -19.64
CA THR A 197 -4.19 0.14 -19.36
C THR A 197 -3.62 -0.79 -20.42
N PHE A 198 -2.47 -0.40 -20.95
CA PHE A 198 -1.68 -1.18 -21.90
C PHE A 198 -0.25 -1.33 -21.40
N LYS A 199 0.32 -2.53 -21.48
CA LYS A 199 1.75 -2.74 -21.20
C LYS A 199 2.33 -3.62 -22.28
N ARG A 200 3.53 -3.28 -22.77
CA ARG A 200 4.28 -4.07 -23.73
C ARG A 200 5.70 -4.28 -23.24
N ARG A 201 6.12 -5.53 -23.15
CA ARG A 201 7.50 -5.95 -22.96
C ARG A 201 8.09 -6.17 -24.35
N PHE A 202 9.22 -5.51 -24.64
CA PHE A 202 9.94 -5.69 -25.90
C PHE A 202 10.97 -6.81 -25.77
N ASN A 203 11.64 -6.88 -24.62
CA ASN A 203 12.53 -7.95 -24.23
C ASN A 203 12.70 -7.95 -22.70
N ASP A 204 13.70 -8.66 -22.17
CA ASP A 204 13.87 -8.76 -20.73
C ASP A 204 14.24 -7.43 -20.04
N HIS A 205 14.85 -6.52 -20.78
CA HIS A 205 15.33 -5.24 -20.29
C HIS A 205 14.31 -4.10 -20.49
N HIS A 206 13.50 -4.14 -21.55
CA HIS A 206 12.67 -3.01 -21.96
C HIS A 206 11.17 -3.30 -21.85
N LYS A 207 10.46 -2.40 -21.16
CA LYS A 207 9.00 -2.46 -21.03
C LYS A 207 8.39 -1.06 -21.05
N VAL A 208 7.31 -0.88 -21.81
CA VAL A 208 6.45 0.30 -21.78
C VAL A 208 5.13 -0.04 -21.09
N SER A 209 4.60 0.91 -20.33
CA SER A 209 3.26 0.88 -19.74
C SER A 209 2.58 2.20 -20.04
N MET A 210 1.32 2.15 -20.46
CA MET A 210 0.49 3.31 -20.75
C MET A 210 -0.85 3.13 -20.05
N ALA A 211 -1.40 4.22 -19.52
CA ALA A 211 -2.76 4.30 -19.02
C ALA A 211 -3.44 5.47 -19.72
N TYR A 212 -4.68 5.26 -20.15
CA TYR A 212 -5.45 6.23 -20.92
C TYR A 212 -6.85 6.36 -20.34
N GLU A 213 -7.26 7.59 -20.07
CA GLU A 213 -8.62 7.94 -19.69
C GLU A 213 -9.30 8.60 -20.89
N VAL A 214 -10.34 7.96 -21.40
CA VAL A 214 -10.91 8.28 -22.71
C VAL A 214 -11.61 9.62 -22.71
N GLN A 215 -12.37 9.92 -21.65
CA GLN A 215 -13.23 11.10 -21.57
C GLN A 215 -12.41 12.39 -21.44
N GLN A 216 -11.40 12.39 -20.58
CA GLN A 216 -10.57 13.57 -20.32
C GLN A 216 -9.40 13.70 -21.30
N LEU A 217 -9.22 12.72 -22.21
CA LEU A 217 -8.04 12.59 -23.07
C LEU A 217 -6.73 12.64 -22.25
N ASN A 218 -6.79 12.15 -21.01
CA ASN A 218 -5.67 12.09 -20.10
C ASN A 218 -4.91 10.79 -20.30
N TYR A 219 -3.59 10.85 -20.13
CA TYR A 219 -2.75 9.68 -20.27
C TYR A 219 -1.52 9.75 -19.38
N SER A 220 -1.03 8.58 -18.99
CA SER A 220 0.30 8.44 -18.43
C SER A 220 1.06 7.36 -19.19
N ALA A 221 2.37 7.57 -19.32
CA ALA A 221 3.27 6.65 -19.99
C ALA A 221 4.50 6.43 -19.11
N VAL A 222 4.92 5.18 -18.97
CA VAL A 222 6.09 4.78 -18.18
C VAL A 222 6.93 3.81 -18.98
N TYR A 223 8.17 4.21 -19.23
CA TYR A 223 9.22 3.34 -19.75
C TYR A 223 10.02 2.76 -18.58
N LYS A 224 10.28 1.46 -18.63
CA LYS A 224 11.14 0.72 -17.70
C LYS A 224 12.31 0.14 -18.48
N TYR A 225 13.52 0.40 -17.98
CA TYR A 225 14.76 -0.22 -18.42
C TYR A 225 15.39 -1.00 -17.25
N LYS A 226 15.67 -2.28 -17.45
CA LYS A 226 16.30 -3.16 -16.44
C LYS A 226 17.52 -3.83 -17.08
N PRO A 227 18.67 -3.15 -17.21
CA PRO A 227 19.87 -3.71 -17.84
C PRO A 227 20.45 -4.91 -17.09
N ARG A 228 20.28 -4.94 -15.77
CA ARG A 228 20.78 -5.98 -14.86
C ARG A 228 19.76 -6.23 -13.76
N ASP A 229 19.94 -7.29 -12.97
CA ASP A 229 19.01 -7.61 -11.88
C ASP A 229 19.06 -6.63 -10.70
N ASP A 230 20.20 -5.97 -10.53
CA ASP A 230 20.49 -4.99 -9.49
C ASP A 230 20.31 -3.53 -9.94
N VAL A 231 19.99 -3.27 -11.22
CA VAL A 231 19.81 -1.91 -11.75
C VAL A 231 18.53 -1.78 -12.56
N LYS A 232 17.72 -0.77 -12.24
CA LYS A 232 16.46 -0.50 -12.92
C LYS A 232 16.17 0.98 -13.02
N GLY A 233 16.10 1.47 -14.24
CA GLY A 233 15.63 2.81 -14.58
C GLY A 233 14.14 2.81 -14.92
N LYS A 234 13.46 3.89 -14.56
CA LYS A 234 12.15 4.22 -15.09
C LYS A 234 12.10 5.68 -15.48
N LEU A 235 11.40 5.97 -16.57
CA LEU A 235 11.01 7.32 -16.97
C LEU A 235 9.50 7.32 -17.13
N GLY A 236 8.84 8.35 -16.64
CA GLY A 236 7.39 8.47 -16.73
C GLY A 236 6.94 9.88 -17.02
N TYR A 237 5.75 9.97 -17.60
CA TYR A 237 5.02 11.21 -17.80
C TYR A 237 3.55 10.98 -17.45
N ASP A 238 2.95 11.93 -16.76
CA ASP A 238 1.53 11.98 -16.46
C ASP A 238 0.96 13.30 -16.97
N LYS A 239 0.03 13.22 -17.93
CA LYS A 239 -0.58 14.40 -18.53
C LYS A 239 -1.44 15.13 -17.51
N ALA A 240 -2.28 14.44 -16.74
CA ALA A 240 -3.20 15.09 -15.80
C ALA A 240 -2.45 15.91 -14.73
N ALA A 241 -1.32 15.37 -14.24
CA ALA A 241 -0.47 16.06 -13.27
C ALA A 241 0.53 17.06 -13.89
N GLY A 242 0.73 17.05 -15.22
CA GLY A 242 1.81 17.81 -15.86
C GLY A 242 3.21 17.39 -15.36
N LEU A 243 3.39 16.11 -15.05
CA LEU A 243 4.54 15.62 -14.29
C LEU A 243 5.40 14.67 -15.14
N ALA A 244 6.66 15.03 -15.36
CA ALA A 244 7.69 14.12 -15.84
C ALA A 244 8.53 13.61 -14.66
N TRP A 245 8.93 12.35 -14.66
CA TRP A 245 9.77 11.82 -13.60
C TRP A 245 10.72 10.74 -14.10
N GLY A 246 11.85 10.62 -13.40
CA GLY A 246 12.84 9.57 -13.58
C GLY A 246 13.14 8.90 -12.25
N SER A 247 13.39 7.59 -12.26
CA SER A 247 13.88 6.91 -11.06
C SER A 247 14.91 5.86 -11.43
N VAL A 248 15.91 5.72 -10.57
CA VAL A 248 16.92 4.67 -10.64
C VAL A 248 16.87 3.89 -9.34
N TRP A 249 16.73 2.58 -9.48
CA TRP A 249 16.82 1.63 -8.39
C TRP A 249 18.14 0.86 -8.50
N LEU A 250 18.84 0.76 -7.37
CA LEU A 250 20.11 0.06 -7.20
C LEU A 250 19.98 -0.99 -6.08
N GLY A 251 20.35 -2.23 -6.39
CA GLY A 251 20.33 -3.39 -5.49
C GLY A 251 19.38 -4.49 -5.98
N ASN A 252 19.78 -5.74 -5.74
CA ASN A 252 19.08 -6.92 -6.25
C ASN A 252 17.67 -7.08 -5.66
N GLU A 253 16.65 -7.14 -6.52
CA GLU A 253 15.25 -7.38 -6.13
C GLU A 253 15.03 -8.85 -5.69
N SER A 254 15.76 -9.83 -6.25
CA SER A 254 15.50 -11.27 -6.07
C SER A 254 16.06 -11.86 -4.77
N GLU A 255 17.11 -11.27 -4.19
CA GLU A 255 17.77 -11.75 -2.97
C GLU A 255 16.98 -11.49 -1.67
N GLY A 256 15.72 -11.08 -1.78
CA GLY A 256 14.88 -10.81 -0.62
C GLY A 256 15.49 -9.77 0.33
N CYS A 257 15.11 -9.83 1.60
CA CYS A 257 15.57 -8.90 2.65
C CYS A 257 16.84 -9.38 3.38
N SER A 258 17.48 -10.47 2.96
CA SER A 258 18.61 -11.08 3.67
C SER A 258 19.90 -11.20 2.85
N GLY A 259 19.86 -11.14 1.51
CA GLY A 259 21.05 -11.35 0.68
C GLY A 259 21.86 -10.10 0.31
N ALA A 260 21.23 -8.92 0.29
CA ALA A 260 21.88 -7.68 -0.16
C ALA A 260 22.10 -6.69 0.99
N LEU A 261 23.36 -6.48 1.37
CA LEU A 261 23.81 -5.54 2.41
C LEU A 261 23.31 -4.10 2.20
N TYR A 262 23.21 -3.67 0.93
CA TYR A 262 22.83 -2.31 0.55
C TYR A 262 21.74 -2.30 -0.53
N LYS A 263 20.70 -1.48 -0.31
CA LYS A 263 19.69 -1.15 -1.33
C LYS A 263 19.44 0.36 -1.35
N SER A 264 19.37 0.95 -2.53
CA SER A 264 19.05 2.37 -2.68
C SER A 264 18.12 2.63 -3.85
N LYS A 265 17.24 3.62 -3.66
CA LYS A 265 16.40 4.19 -4.71
C LYS A 265 16.63 5.68 -4.75
N ALA A 266 16.98 6.20 -5.91
CA ALA A 266 16.92 7.62 -6.19
C ALA A 266 15.77 7.88 -7.18
N GLN A 267 14.92 8.85 -6.87
CA GLN A 267 13.84 9.29 -7.74
C GLN A 267 13.95 10.79 -7.91
N LEU A 268 13.99 11.25 -9.16
CA LEU A 268 13.94 12.65 -9.57
C LEU A 268 12.59 12.89 -10.25
N MET A 269 11.91 13.97 -9.89
CA MET A 269 10.61 14.33 -10.43
C MET A 269 10.68 15.80 -10.86
N VAL A 270 10.22 16.09 -12.07
CA VAL A 270 10.15 17.43 -12.65
C VAL A 270 8.69 17.69 -12.97
N GLN A 271 8.07 18.54 -12.17
CA GLN A 271 6.68 18.96 -12.36
C GLN A 271 6.65 20.26 -13.13
N VAL A 272 5.84 20.29 -14.19
CA VAL A 272 5.57 21.50 -14.96
C VAL A 272 4.07 21.76 -14.87
N PRO A 273 3.62 22.72 -14.04
CA PRO A 273 2.22 23.07 -13.94
C PRO A 273 1.68 23.49 -15.30
N GLN A 274 0.57 22.89 -15.74
CA GLN A 274 0.01 23.11 -17.07
C GLN A 274 -0.32 24.58 -17.36
N ASN A 275 -0.62 25.37 -16.32
CA ASN A 275 -1.13 26.75 -16.47
C ASN A 275 -0.07 27.84 -16.23
N GLU A 276 1.10 27.51 -15.69
CA GLU A 276 2.14 28.49 -15.32
C GLU A 276 3.39 28.40 -16.21
N GLY A 277 3.43 27.42 -17.13
CA GLY A 277 4.56 27.18 -18.01
C GLY A 277 5.86 26.92 -17.22
N LEU A 278 6.99 27.39 -17.74
CA LEU A 278 8.31 27.21 -17.11
C LEU A 278 8.46 27.99 -15.79
N LYS A 279 7.59 28.96 -15.49
CA LYS A 279 7.65 29.75 -14.25
C LYS A 279 7.22 28.94 -13.02
N GLY A 280 6.36 27.95 -13.19
CA GLY A 280 5.90 27.05 -12.13
C GLY A 280 6.73 25.76 -12.02
N LEU A 281 7.86 25.64 -12.72
CA LEU A 281 8.64 24.40 -12.74
C LEU A 281 9.16 24.06 -11.34
N ALA A 282 8.80 22.86 -10.86
CA ALA A 282 9.28 22.33 -9.59
C ALA A 282 10.15 21.08 -9.83
N VAL A 283 11.33 21.06 -9.23
CA VAL A 283 12.20 19.88 -9.21
C VAL A 283 12.15 19.28 -7.81
N MET A 284 11.72 18.03 -7.74
CA MET A 284 11.66 17.26 -6.50
C MET A 284 12.54 16.03 -6.63
N PHE A 285 13.17 15.60 -5.53
CA PHE A 285 13.88 14.34 -5.50
C PHE A 285 13.61 13.61 -4.19
N LYS A 286 13.43 12.30 -4.30
CA LYS A 286 13.31 11.39 -3.16
C LYS A 286 14.44 10.39 -3.20
N ILE A 287 15.19 10.29 -2.11
CA ILE A 287 16.31 9.35 -2.00
C ILE A 287 16.04 8.44 -0.81
N LYS A 288 15.90 7.15 -1.09
CA LYS A 288 15.74 6.12 -0.09
C LYS A 288 16.98 5.25 -0.04
N LYS A 289 17.53 5.08 1.16
CA LYS A 289 18.66 4.21 1.45
C LYS A 289 18.24 3.20 2.49
N ARG A 290 18.70 1.96 2.33
CA ARG A 290 18.54 0.89 3.29
C ARG A 290 19.86 0.14 3.43
N VAL A 291 20.21 -0.14 4.67
CA VAL A 291 21.35 -0.97 5.07
C VAL A 291 20.82 -2.08 5.96
N ASP A 292 21.15 -3.32 5.61
CA ASP A 292 20.94 -4.47 6.48
C ASP A 292 22.31 -4.83 7.08
N ILE A 293 22.46 -4.59 8.38
CA ILE A 293 23.64 -4.96 9.17
C ILE A 293 23.39 -6.39 9.64
N LEU A 294 24.32 -7.32 9.41
CA LEU A 294 24.21 -8.70 9.88
C LEU A 294 24.02 -8.74 11.41
#